data_AF-A0A970FIE4-F1
#
_entry.id   AF-A0A970FIE4-F1
#
_cell.length_a   1.000
_cell.length_b   1.000
_cell.length_c   1.000
_cell.angle_alpha   90.00
_cell.angle_beta   90.00
_cell.angle_gamma   90.00
#
_symmetry.space_group_name_H-M   'P 1'
#
loop_
_entity.id
_entity.type
_entity.pdbx_description
1 polymer ?
#
loop_
_entity_poly.entity_id
_entity_poly.type
_entity_poly.pdbx_seq_one_letter_code
_entity_poly.pdbx_strand_id
1 'polypeptide(L)'
;SIFLIFVFHVNLAAISNMERIFNSFMAIFIMLLLEPLWLNLSGTTPGKAVFGIKIEKPEGEKLSYLDGFQRTWKVIGAGMGYNIPIYNLVRMWKSYKKCIQNESQPWDEGLSYTIKDTKVYRSVIFVAAHAIVFAVLATAMSAQLLPPNRGDLTVAEFVENYNYYAKYYGIDFGNKYLNKDGKWAEKNLTEQHI
;
A
#
# COMPACT_ATOMS: atom_id res chain seq x y z
N SER A 1 -0.13 -4.90 0.90
CA SER A 1 -1.13 -5.03 1.98
C SER A 1 -0.66 -6.02 3.03
N ILE A 2 -0.87 -5.71 4.33
CA ILE A 2 -0.42 -6.50 5.51
C ILE A 2 -0.77 -8.00 5.41
N PHE A 3 -1.95 -8.32 4.87
CA PHE A 3 -2.41 -9.69 4.67
C PHE A 3 -1.47 -10.56 3.81
N LEU A 4 -0.87 -9.98 2.76
CA LEU A 4 0.05 -10.71 1.87
C LEU A 4 1.40 -11.02 2.56
N ILE A 5 1.84 -10.14 3.45
CA ILE A 5 3.12 -10.30 4.16
C ILE A 5 3.02 -11.43 5.19
N PHE A 6 1.90 -11.49 5.94
CA PHE A 6 1.73 -12.46 7.03
C PHE A 6 1.24 -13.84 6.58
N VAL A 7 0.31 -13.91 5.62
CA VAL A 7 -0.29 -15.20 5.22
C VAL A 7 0.59 -15.93 4.20
N PHE A 8 1.20 -15.19 3.27
CA PHE A 8 1.89 -15.77 2.12
C PHE A 8 3.41 -15.68 2.22
N HIS A 9 3.97 -15.16 3.32
CA HIS A 9 5.42 -14.95 3.48
C HIS A 9 6.04 -14.24 2.26
N VAL A 10 5.31 -13.29 1.66
CA VAL A 10 5.76 -12.62 0.44
C VAL A 10 6.94 -11.74 0.81
N ASN A 11 8.10 -12.05 0.24
CA ASN A 11 9.29 -11.22 0.35
C ASN A 11 9.00 -9.89 -0.39
N LEU A 12 8.86 -8.80 0.38
CA LEU A 12 8.61 -7.46 -0.17
C LEU A 12 9.75 -7.01 -1.11
N ALA A 13 10.96 -7.54 -0.94
CA ALA A 13 12.11 -7.25 -1.80
C ALA A 13 12.06 -7.98 -3.16
N ALA A 14 11.16 -8.95 -3.32
CA ALA A 14 10.99 -9.75 -4.54
C ALA A 14 9.69 -9.42 -5.31
N ILE A 15 8.91 -8.42 -4.88
CA ILE A 15 7.70 -8.00 -5.61
C ILE A 15 8.09 -7.52 -7.00
N SER A 16 7.60 -8.23 -8.02
CA SER A 16 7.87 -7.87 -9.41
C SER A 16 7.22 -6.54 -9.78
N ASN A 17 7.75 -5.87 -10.83
CA ASN A 17 7.12 -4.65 -11.36
C ASN A 17 5.68 -4.90 -11.83
N MET A 18 5.37 -6.11 -12.29
CA MET A 18 4.01 -6.50 -12.70
C MET A 18 3.04 -6.55 -11.51
N GLU A 19 3.45 -7.12 -10.38
CA GLU A 19 2.65 -7.12 -9.15
C GLU A 19 2.40 -5.70 -8.63
N ARG A 20 3.39 -4.80 -8.73
CA ARG A 20 3.21 -3.38 -8.37
C ARG A 20 2.17 -2.68 -9.23
N ILE A 21 2.21 -2.94 -10.54
CA ILE A 21 1.23 -2.40 -11.49
C ILE A 21 -0.16 -2.94 -11.17
N PHE A 22 -0.28 -4.26 -10.99
CA PHE A 22 -1.55 -4.91 -10.66
C PHE A 22 -2.15 -4.38 -9.35
N ASN A 23 -1.35 -4.27 -8.29
CA ASN A 23 -1.79 -3.69 -7.01
C ASN A 23 -2.26 -2.24 -7.16
N SER A 24 -1.61 -1.45 -8.02
CA SER A 24 -2.02 -0.07 -8.29
C SER A 24 -3.37 -0.01 -9.00
N PHE A 25 -3.60 -0.87 -9.99
CA PHE A 25 -4.90 -0.99 -10.67
C PHE A 25 -5.99 -1.43 -9.70
N MET A 26 -5.73 -2.44 -8.86
CA MET A 26 -6.68 -2.91 -7.85
C MET A 26 -7.06 -1.80 -6.85
N ALA A 27 -6.08 -1.00 -6.42
CA ALA A 27 -6.35 0.14 -5.53
C ALA A 27 -7.26 1.19 -6.19
N ILE A 28 -7.00 1.55 -7.45
CA ILE A 28 -7.85 2.48 -8.21
C ILE A 28 -9.26 1.91 -8.36
N PHE A 29 -9.37 0.62 -8.71
CA PHE A 29 -10.66 -0.04 -8.90
C PHE A 29 -11.49 -0.06 -7.61
N ILE A 30 -10.88 -0.42 -6.48
CA ILE A 30 -11.54 -0.40 -5.16
C ILE A 30 -11.98 1.03 -4.80
N MET A 31 -11.12 2.04 -5.03
CA MET A 31 -11.47 3.44 -4.78
C MET A 31 -12.67 3.88 -5.62
N LEU A 32 -12.72 3.49 -6.89
CA LEU A 32 -13.80 3.81 -7.82
C LEU A 32 -15.15 3.20 -7.40
N LEU A 33 -15.15 2.09 -6.66
CA LEU A 33 -16.37 1.47 -6.13
C LEU A 33 -16.77 2.01 -4.74
N LEU A 34 -15.80 2.15 -3.84
CA LEU A 34 -16.06 2.49 -2.44
C LEU A 34 -16.26 3.98 -2.20
N GLU A 35 -15.52 4.86 -2.87
CA GLU A 35 -15.68 6.31 -2.66
C GLU A 35 -17.09 6.79 -3.02
N PRO A 36 -17.67 6.42 -4.18
CA PRO A 36 -19.04 6.82 -4.51
C PRO A 36 -20.08 6.29 -3.53
N LEU A 37 -19.88 5.07 -3.00
CA LEU A 37 -20.74 4.49 -1.98
C LEU A 37 -20.70 5.31 -0.69
N TRP A 38 -19.51 5.68 -0.20
CA TRP A 38 -19.37 6.49 1.01
C TRP A 38 -19.96 7.89 0.85
N LEU A 39 -19.76 8.52 -0.32
CA LEU A 39 -20.33 9.83 -0.63
C LEU A 39 -21.86 9.78 -0.68
N ASN A 40 -22.44 8.74 -1.29
CA ASN A 40 -23.89 8.55 -1.34
C ASN A 40 -24.49 8.36 0.07
N LEU A 41 -23.91 7.47 0.87
CA LEU A 41 -24.45 7.12 2.18
C LEU A 41 -24.24 8.22 3.23
N SER A 42 -23.07 8.84 3.24
CA SER A 42 -22.62 9.70 4.35
C SER A 42 -22.27 11.13 3.94
N GLY A 43 -22.14 11.41 2.65
CA GLY A 43 -21.65 12.70 2.15
C GLY A 43 -20.16 12.94 2.45
N THR A 44 -19.40 11.89 2.79
CA THR A 44 -17.97 12.01 3.11
C THR A 44 -17.22 10.71 2.81
N THR A 45 -15.90 10.74 2.88
CA THR A 45 -15.02 9.56 2.81
C THR A 45 -14.33 9.38 4.16
N PRO A 46 -13.90 8.17 4.56
CA PRO A 46 -13.32 7.93 5.88
C PRO A 46 -12.20 8.91 6.26
N GLY A 47 -11.30 9.23 5.32
CA GLY A 47 -10.25 10.23 5.55
C GLY A 47 -10.79 11.66 5.72
N LYS A 48 -11.78 12.07 4.92
CA LYS A 48 -12.42 13.38 5.04
C LYS A 48 -13.26 13.51 6.33
N ALA A 49 -13.87 12.41 6.78
CA ALA A 49 -14.66 12.35 8.01
C ALA A 49 -13.82 12.63 9.26
N VAL A 50 -12.55 12.22 9.28
CA VAL A 50 -11.60 12.55 10.35
C VAL A 50 -11.51 14.06 10.56
N PHE A 51 -11.48 14.82 9.47
CA PHE A 51 -11.43 16.29 9.48
C PHE A 51 -12.81 16.96 9.51
N GLY A 52 -13.88 16.17 9.66
CA GLY A 52 -15.26 16.67 9.66
C GLY A 52 -15.71 17.27 8.33
N ILE A 53 -15.02 16.95 7.24
CA ILE A 53 -15.32 17.46 5.90
C ILE A 53 -16.44 16.64 5.28
N LYS A 54 -17.44 17.33 4.72
CA LYS A 54 -18.50 16.77 3.90
C LYS A 54 -18.47 17.39 2.50
N ILE A 55 -18.95 16.60 1.54
CA ILE A 55 -19.10 16.95 0.14
C ILE A 55 -20.57 16.78 -0.18
N GLU A 56 -21.22 17.90 -0.44
CA GLU A 56 -22.66 17.99 -0.72
C GLU A 56 -22.84 18.82 -2.00
N LYS A 57 -24.01 18.69 -2.63
CA LYS A 57 -24.43 19.59 -3.72
C LYS A 57 -24.64 21.02 -3.16
N PRO A 58 -24.68 22.06 -4.00
CA PRO A 58 -24.93 23.42 -3.54
C PRO A 58 -26.22 23.57 -2.72
N GLU A 59 -27.22 22.72 -2.98
CA GLU A 59 -28.51 22.67 -2.28
C GLU A 59 -28.45 21.94 -0.93
N GLY A 60 -27.28 21.42 -0.51
CA GLY A 60 -27.09 20.66 0.73
C GLY A 60 -27.44 19.18 0.64
N GLU A 61 -27.80 18.70 -0.56
CA GLU A 61 -28.10 17.29 -0.81
C GLU A 61 -26.83 16.45 -0.93
N LYS A 62 -26.91 15.18 -0.54
CA LYS A 62 -25.81 14.22 -0.78
C LYS A 62 -25.66 13.93 -2.27
N LEU A 63 -24.45 13.55 -2.68
CA LEU A 63 -24.22 13.11 -4.06
C LEU A 63 -24.95 11.79 -4.33
N SER A 64 -25.53 11.66 -5.53
CA SER A 64 -25.97 10.34 -5.98
C SER A 64 -24.75 9.43 -6.20
N TYR A 65 -24.96 8.12 -6.29
CA TYR A 65 -23.86 7.20 -6.55
C TYR A 65 -23.15 7.54 -7.87
N LEU A 66 -23.91 7.90 -8.91
CA LEU A 66 -23.36 8.24 -10.21
C LEU A 66 -22.58 9.56 -10.17
N ASP A 67 -23.07 10.57 -9.45
CA ASP A 67 -22.35 11.83 -9.23
C ASP A 67 -21.02 11.56 -8.50
N GLY A 68 -21.06 10.72 -7.46
CA GLY A 68 -19.88 10.28 -6.72
C GLY A 68 -18.88 9.54 -7.63
N PHE A 69 -19.36 8.65 -8.50
CA PHE A 69 -18.54 7.91 -9.45
C PHE A 69 -17.85 8.84 -10.45
N GLN A 70 -18.60 9.76 -11.06
CA GLN A 70 -18.06 10.75 -12.00
C GLN A 70 -16.99 11.62 -11.32
N ARG A 71 -17.27 12.07 -10.10
CA ARG A 71 -16.32 12.80 -9.28
C ARG A 71 -15.05 11.98 -9.03
N THR A 72 -15.16 10.75 -8.54
CA THR A 72 -14.00 9.88 -8.26
C THR A 72 -13.21 9.57 -9.52
N TRP A 73 -13.87 9.36 -10.66
CA TRP A 73 -13.19 9.21 -11.95
C TRP A 73 -12.36 10.44 -12.33
N LYS A 74 -12.91 11.66 -12.12
CA LYS A 74 -12.16 12.90 -12.30
C LYS A 74 -11.00 13.02 -11.31
N VAL A 75 -11.13 12.56 -10.06
CA VAL A 75 -10.00 12.49 -9.11
C VAL A 75 -8.88 11.60 -9.67
N ILE A 76 -9.22 10.41 -10.19
CA ILE A 76 -8.24 9.47 -10.76
C ILE A 76 -7.51 10.09 -11.97
N GLY A 77 -8.25 10.69 -12.91
CA GLY A 77 -7.65 11.27 -14.11
C GLY A 77 -7.00 12.63 -13.86
N ALA A 78 -7.78 13.59 -13.38
CA ALA A 78 -7.35 14.98 -13.24
C ALA A 78 -6.52 15.25 -11.98
N GLY A 79 -6.66 14.45 -10.93
CA GLY A 79 -5.89 14.59 -9.69
C GLY A 79 -4.67 13.68 -9.67
N MET A 80 -4.90 12.37 -9.85
CA MET A 80 -3.86 11.34 -9.73
C MET A 80 -3.16 11.03 -11.05
N GLY A 81 -3.61 11.56 -12.19
CA GLY A 81 -3.00 11.26 -13.49
C GLY A 81 -2.95 9.76 -13.80
N TYR A 82 -3.98 9.01 -13.41
CA TYR A 82 -4.06 7.54 -13.56
C TYR A 82 -2.89 6.77 -12.92
N ASN A 83 -2.18 7.36 -11.95
CA ASN A 83 -0.93 6.83 -11.38
C ASN A 83 0.19 6.60 -12.42
N ILE A 84 0.12 7.25 -13.59
CA ILE A 84 1.19 7.21 -14.57
C ILE A 84 2.38 8.00 -14.01
N PRO A 85 3.58 7.40 -13.91
CA PRO A 85 4.77 8.10 -13.42
C PRO A 85 5.02 9.40 -14.18
N ILE A 86 5.58 10.42 -13.51
CA ILE A 86 5.78 11.79 -14.02
C ILE A 86 4.46 12.54 -14.31
N TYR A 87 3.53 11.96 -15.06
CA TYR A 87 2.24 12.60 -15.34
C TYR A 87 1.43 12.83 -14.06
N ASN A 88 1.41 11.85 -13.14
CA ASN A 88 0.87 12.00 -11.79
C ASN A 88 1.46 13.24 -11.08
N LEU A 89 2.78 13.42 -11.11
CA LEU A 89 3.45 14.57 -10.50
C LEU A 89 3.03 15.90 -11.16
N VAL A 90 2.94 15.93 -12.49
CA VAL A 90 2.45 17.10 -13.23
C VAL A 90 1.00 17.42 -12.85
N ARG A 91 0.13 16.42 -12.73
CA ARG A 91 -1.26 16.61 -12.30
C ARG A 91 -1.35 17.13 -10.88
N MET A 92 -0.59 16.56 -9.94
CA MET A 92 -0.49 17.03 -8.57
C MET A 92 -0.01 18.48 -8.49
N TRP A 93 1.03 18.84 -9.26
CA TRP A 93 1.52 20.22 -9.32
C TRP A 93 0.46 21.19 -9.86
N LYS A 94 -0.27 20.81 -10.92
CA LYS A 94 -1.38 21.62 -11.46
C LYS A 94 -2.50 21.80 -10.42
N SER A 95 -2.87 20.75 -9.71
CA SER A 95 -3.87 20.82 -8.64
C SER A 95 -3.42 21.68 -7.47
N TYR A 96 -2.14 21.61 -7.10
CA TYR A 96 -1.54 22.51 -6.11
C TYR A 96 -1.61 23.98 -6.57
N LYS A 97 -1.25 24.27 -7.83
CA LYS A 97 -1.36 25.63 -8.41
C LYS A 97 -2.79 26.16 -8.35
N LYS A 98 -3.79 25.35 -8.71
CA LYS A 98 -5.20 25.71 -8.58
C LYS A 98 -5.61 25.98 -7.13
N CYS A 99 -5.14 25.15 -6.19
CA CYS A 99 -5.43 25.30 -4.77
C CYS A 99 -4.91 26.62 -4.21
N ILE A 100 -3.66 27.01 -4.50
CA ILE A 100 -3.10 28.29 -4.06
C ILE A 100 -3.76 29.51 -4.73
N GLN A 101 -4.41 29.29 -5.88
CA GLN A 101 -5.18 30.32 -6.60
C GLN A 101 -6.65 30.38 -6.15
N ASN A 102 -7.05 29.58 -5.15
CA ASN A 102 -8.44 29.41 -4.71
C ASN A 102 -9.39 29.02 -5.86
N GLU A 103 -8.89 28.33 -6.88
CA GLU A 103 -9.71 27.79 -7.96
C GLU A 103 -10.29 26.42 -7.55
N SER A 104 -11.51 26.13 -7.99
CA SER A 104 -12.09 24.80 -7.78
C SER A 104 -11.28 23.73 -8.51
N GLN A 105 -11.16 22.57 -7.87
CA GLN A 105 -10.53 21.41 -8.49
C GLN A 105 -11.46 20.82 -9.55
N PRO A 106 -10.95 20.23 -10.65
CA PRO A 106 -11.78 19.71 -11.73
C PRO A 106 -12.85 18.69 -11.30
N TRP A 107 -12.56 17.93 -10.23
CA TRP A 107 -13.48 16.95 -9.64
C TRP A 107 -14.44 17.53 -8.60
N ASP A 108 -14.32 18.81 -8.27
CA ASP A 108 -15.14 19.51 -7.27
C ASP A 108 -15.93 20.69 -7.88
N GLU A 109 -15.90 20.84 -9.20
CA GLU A 109 -16.74 21.79 -9.92
C GLU A 109 -18.23 21.52 -9.64
N GLY A 110 -18.95 22.53 -9.15
CA GLY A 110 -20.38 22.42 -8.82
C GLY A 110 -20.68 21.69 -7.51
N LEU A 111 -19.68 21.49 -6.63
CA LEU A 111 -19.86 20.89 -5.31
C LEU A 111 -19.56 21.89 -4.19
N SER A 112 -20.16 21.65 -3.03
CA SER A 112 -19.94 22.44 -1.81
C SER A 112 -19.21 21.61 -0.75
N TYR A 113 -18.18 22.21 -0.16
CA TYR A 113 -17.45 21.64 0.96
C TYR A 113 -17.91 22.28 2.26
N THR A 114 -18.45 21.45 3.16
CA THR A 114 -18.89 21.90 4.48
C THR A 114 -18.04 21.25 5.57
N ILE A 115 -17.60 22.04 6.55
CA ILE A 115 -16.90 21.54 7.73
C ILE A 115 -17.93 21.44 8.85
N LYS A 116 -18.27 20.22 9.27
CA LYS A 116 -19.24 19.99 10.35
C LYS A 116 -18.66 20.28 11.72
N ASP A 117 -17.44 19.80 11.97
CA ASP A 117 -16.73 19.97 13.23
C ASP A 117 -15.22 19.74 13.02
N THR A 118 -14.38 20.39 13.85
CA THR A 118 -12.91 20.28 13.79
C THR A 118 -12.35 19.61 15.05
N LYS A 119 -12.90 18.44 15.40
CA LYS A 119 -12.52 17.71 16.61
C LYS A 119 -11.10 17.14 16.52
N VAL A 120 -10.15 17.82 17.18
CA VAL A 120 -8.70 17.49 17.19
C VAL A 120 -8.40 16.03 17.56
N TYR A 121 -9.17 15.44 18.48
CA TYR A 121 -8.95 14.04 18.89
C TYR A 121 -9.07 13.05 17.73
N ARG A 122 -9.89 13.33 16.70
CA ARG A 122 -10.00 12.47 15.51
C ARG A 122 -8.67 12.43 14.75
N SER A 123 -8.02 13.57 14.59
CA SER A 123 -6.69 13.67 13.98
C SER A 123 -5.64 12.95 14.82
N VAL A 124 -5.69 13.08 16.15
CA VAL A 124 -4.76 12.38 17.06
C VAL A 124 -4.94 10.86 16.94
N ILE A 125 -6.19 10.36 16.99
CA ILE A 125 -6.49 8.94 16.80
C ILE A 125 -6.02 8.45 15.42
N PHE A 126 -6.23 9.25 14.37
CA PHE A 126 -5.80 8.92 13.02
C PHE A 126 -4.27 8.77 12.95
N VAL A 127 -3.51 9.72 13.49
CA VAL A 127 -2.05 9.66 13.53
C VAL A 127 -1.58 8.48 14.38
N ALA A 128 -2.20 8.24 15.55
CA ALA A 128 -1.87 7.11 16.41
C ALA A 128 -2.13 5.76 15.70
N ALA A 129 -3.25 5.62 15.00
CA ALA A 129 -3.55 4.43 14.21
C ALA A 129 -2.52 4.20 13.10
N HIS A 130 -2.09 5.27 12.39
CA HIS A 130 -1.02 5.16 11.40
C HIS A 130 0.31 4.77 12.03
N ALA A 131 0.65 5.32 13.19
CA ALA A 131 1.87 4.97 13.92
C ALA A 131 1.85 3.50 14.38
N ILE A 132 0.71 2.99 14.84
CA ILE A 132 0.54 1.58 15.21
C ILE A 132 0.70 0.68 13.99
N VAL A 133 0.02 1.00 12.88
CA VAL A 133 0.13 0.23 11.63
C VAL A 133 1.58 0.22 11.14
N PHE A 134 2.26 1.37 11.19
CA PHE A 134 3.67 1.48 10.84
C PHE A 134 4.54 0.61 11.76
N ALA A 135 4.32 0.67 13.08
CA ALA A 135 5.08 -0.13 14.05
C ALA A 135 4.87 -1.63 13.82
N VAL A 136 3.63 -2.08 13.61
CA VAL A 136 3.32 -3.49 13.30
C VAL A 136 4.01 -3.93 12.02
N LEU A 137 3.97 -3.11 10.97
CA LEU A 137 4.66 -3.39 9.70
C LEU A 137 6.18 -3.47 9.89
N ALA A 138 6.76 -2.50 10.60
CA ALA A 138 8.20 -2.47 10.89
C ALA A 138 8.61 -3.71 11.68
N THR A 139 7.88 -4.09 12.73
CA THR A 139 8.14 -5.29 13.52
C THR A 139 8.00 -6.56 12.68
N ALA A 140 6.98 -6.67 11.82
CA ALA A 140 6.80 -7.81 10.93
C ALA A 140 7.97 -7.96 9.96
N MET A 141 8.42 -6.85 9.35
CA MET A 141 9.58 -6.84 8.48
C MET A 141 10.87 -7.20 9.23
N SER A 142 11.07 -6.66 10.43
CA SER A 142 12.22 -7.01 11.27
C SER A 142 12.21 -8.48 11.69
N ALA A 143 11.04 -9.06 11.96
CA ALA A 143 10.91 -10.46 12.32
C ALA A 143 11.34 -11.41 11.19
N GLN A 144 11.11 -11.02 9.93
CA GLN A 144 11.56 -11.77 8.75
C GLN A 144 13.08 -11.79 8.57
N LEU A 145 13.80 -10.85 9.18
CA LEU A 145 15.27 -10.83 9.17
C LEU A 145 15.88 -11.77 10.20
N LEU A 146 15.11 -12.35 11.10
CA LEU A 146 15.66 -13.16 12.17
C LEU A 146 15.92 -14.59 11.69
N PRO A 147 17.06 -15.20 12.07
CA PRO A 147 17.39 -16.54 11.63
C PRO A 147 16.53 -17.58 12.37
N PRO A 148 16.31 -18.77 11.75
CA PRO A 148 15.56 -19.85 12.35
C PRO A 148 16.18 -20.37 13.65
N ASN A 149 17.52 -20.46 13.73
CA ASN A 149 18.25 -20.90 14.91
C ASN A 149 19.03 -19.74 15.57
N ARG A 150 19.09 -19.68 16.91
CA ARG A 150 19.72 -18.56 17.67
C ARG A 150 20.38 -19.07 18.95
N GLY A 151 21.34 -18.29 19.46
CA GLY A 151 22.12 -18.64 20.66
C GLY A 151 23.44 -19.31 20.28
N ASP A 152 23.92 -20.22 21.11
CA ASP A 152 25.10 -21.03 20.80
C ASP A 152 24.73 -22.04 19.72
N LEU A 153 25.28 -21.85 18.52
CA LEU A 153 24.91 -22.64 17.34
C LEU A 153 25.80 -23.87 17.20
N THR A 154 25.17 -25.01 16.93
CA THR A 154 25.85 -26.15 16.32
C THR A 154 26.17 -25.87 14.85
N VAL A 155 27.07 -26.66 14.26
CA VAL A 155 27.43 -26.53 12.83
C VAL A 155 26.20 -26.71 11.93
N ALA A 156 25.30 -27.65 12.26
CA ALA A 156 24.08 -27.89 11.50
C ALA A 156 23.13 -26.69 11.55
N GLU A 157 22.93 -26.09 12.73
CA GLU A 157 22.06 -24.92 12.90
C GLU A 157 22.63 -23.67 12.20
N PHE A 158 23.95 -23.51 12.20
CA PHE A 158 24.62 -22.48 11.40
C PHE A 158 24.37 -22.68 9.91
N VAL A 159 24.48 -23.91 9.42
CA VAL A 159 24.22 -24.26 8.01
C VAL A 159 22.77 -23.96 7.63
N GLU A 160 21.81 -24.29 8.50
CA GLU A 160 20.40 -23.97 8.27
C GLU A 160 20.16 -22.47 8.17
N ASN A 161 20.74 -21.69 9.08
CA ASN A 161 20.67 -20.23 9.04
C ASN A 161 21.29 -19.66 7.75
N TYR A 162 22.46 -20.19 7.35
CA TYR A 162 23.15 -19.77 6.14
C TYR A 162 22.31 -20.01 4.88
N ASN A 163 21.81 -21.24 4.72
CA ASN A 163 20.99 -21.63 3.56
C ASN A 163 19.64 -20.88 3.56
N TYR A 164 19.07 -20.61 4.74
CA TYR A 164 17.88 -19.76 4.88
C TYR A 164 18.11 -18.37 4.29
N TYR A 165 19.19 -17.68 4.68
CA TYR A 165 19.48 -16.34 4.16
C TYR A 165 19.88 -16.34 2.70
N ALA A 166 20.63 -17.35 2.24
CA ALA A 166 20.94 -17.52 0.83
C ALA A 166 19.65 -17.55 -0.02
N LYS A 167 18.65 -18.32 0.42
CA LYS A 167 17.33 -18.36 -0.22
C LYS A 167 16.58 -17.04 -0.08
N TYR A 168 16.56 -16.45 1.12
CA TYR A 168 15.84 -15.21 1.40
C TYR A 168 16.31 -14.03 0.54
N TYR A 169 17.63 -13.87 0.39
CA TYR A 169 18.24 -12.83 -0.43
C TYR A 169 18.39 -13.22 -1.91
N GLY A 170 17.97 -14.43 -2.30
CA GLY A 170 18.10 -14.92 -3.67
C GLY A 170 19.56 -15.07 -4.12
N ILE A 171 20.48 -15.37 -3.19
CA ILE A 171 21.88 -15.60 -3.50
C ILE A 171 22.02 -16.99 -4.11
N ASP A 172 22.34 -17.05 -5.39
CA ASP A 172 22.57 -18.30 -6.11
C ASP A 172 24.06 -18.68 -6.08
N PHE A 173 24.33 -19.88 -5.58
CA PHE A 173 25.66 -20.50 -5.57
C PHE A 173 25.79 -21.58 -6.66
N GLY A 174 24.88 -21.57 -7.65
CA GLY A 174 24.81 -22.55 -8.73
C GLY A 174 24.50 -23.94 -8.21
N ASN A 175 25.35 -24.90 -8.58
CA ASN A 175 25.25 -26.28 -8.11
C ASN A 175 25.76 -26.46 -6.67
N LYS A 176 26.17 -25.42 -5.94
CA LYS A 176 26.72 -25.59 -4.58
C LYS A 176 25.71 -25.27 -3.50
N TYR A 177 25.83 -25.96 -2.36
CA TYR A 177 25.14 -25.64 -1.11
C TYR A 177 26.02 -26.03 0.09
N LEU A 178 25.74 -25.46 1.25
CA LEU A 178 26.43 -25.85 2.48
C LEU A 178 25.71 -27.04 3.10
N ASN A 179 26.41 -28.17 3.26
CA ASN A 179 25.87 -29.38 3.88
C ASN A 179 25.86 -29.28 5.42
N LYS A 180 25.20 -30.22 6.10
CA LYS A 180 25.05 -30.25 7.57
C LYS A 180 26.37 -30.20 8.36
N ASP A 181 27.49 -30.57 7.73
CA ASP A 181 28.82 -30.57 8.35
C ASP A 181 29.59 -29.26 8.10
N GLY A 182 28.94 -28.25 7.50
CA GLY A 182 29.55 -26.95 7.20
C GLY A 182 30.48 -26.96 5.99
N LYS A 183 30.37 -27.95 5.10
CA LYS A 183 31.20 -28.08 3.90
C LYS A 183 30.40 -27.80 2.64
N TRP A 184 31.04 -27.19 1.65
CA TRP A 184 30.45 -27.02 0.33
C TRP A 184 30.27 -28.37 -0.34
N ALA A 185 29.04 -28.65 -0.75
CA ALA A 185 28.65 -29.84 -1.48
C ALA A 185 27.97 -29.44 -2.80
N GLU A 186 28.02 -30.33 -3.78
CA GLU A 186 27.35 -30.14 -5.07
C GLU A 186 25.95 -30.77 -5.05
N LYS A 187 24.99 -30.09 -5.68
CA LYS A 187 23.63 -30.54 -5.92
C LYS A 187 23.69 -31.53 -7.07
N ASN A 188 23.25 -32.77 -6.87
CA ASN A 188 23.08 -33.73 -7.95
C ASN A 188 21.96 -33.24 -8.87
N LEU A 189 22.31 -32.87 -10.11
CA LEU A 189 21.39 -32.28 -11.10
C LEU A 189 20.39 -33.29 -11.71
N THR A 190 20.35 -34.53 -11.21
CA THR A 190 19.62 -35.66 -11.83
C THR A 190 18.22 -35.94 -11.28
N GLU A 191 17.74 -35.25 -10.23
CA GLU A 191 16.43 -35.56 -9.59
C GLU A 191 15.38 -34.43 -9.67
N GLN A 192 15.58 -33.39 -10.49
CA GLN A 192 14.60 -32.29 -10.64
C GLN A 192 13.65 -32.42 -11.85
N HIS A 193 13.63 -33.59 -12.52
CA HIS A 193 12.70 -33.89 -13.62
C HIS A 193 11.99 -35.22 -13.42
N ILE A 194 11.20 -35.35 -12.34
CA ILE A 194 10.03 -36.25 -12.28
C ILE A 194 8.92 -35.52 -11.51
#